data_AF-A0A963RTI9-F1
#
_entry.id   AF-A0A963RTI9-F1
#
_cell.length_a   1.000
_cell.length_b   1.000
_cell.length_c   1.000
_cell.angle_alpha   90.00
_cell.angle_beta   90.00
_cell.angle_gamma   90.00
#
_symmetry.space_group_name_H-M   'P 1'
#
loop_
_entity.id
_entity.type
_entity.pdbx_description
1 polymer ?
#
loop_
_entity_poly.entity_id
_entity_poly.type
_entity_poly.pdbx_seq_one_letter_code
_entity_poly.pdbx_strand_id
1 'polypeptide(L)'
;AYDVTWLAAKQEQLLDENLVTLGQRNAAERVAMLLVVLWRRADRLGLGDGHGGVDFPLTQQHIADALGLSLVHTNKTLRKLERLGLHRVADGRLYLLQPAALARIADFVARPIRPQPLI
;
A
#
# COMPACT_ATOMS: atom_id res chain seq x y z
N ALA A 1 -4.62 -2.09 24.19
CA ALA A 1 -5.90 -1.53 23.69
C ALA A 1 -5.71 -0.27 22.82
N TYR A 2 -4.51 -0.01 22.28
CA TYR A 2 -4.24 1.11 21.36
C TYR A 2 -4.42 0.75 19.87
N ASP A 3 -4.53 -0.54 19.56
CA ASP A 3 -4.56 -1.04 18.17
C ASP A 3 -5.85 -0.68 17.42
N VAL A 4 -6.98 -0.68 18.11
CA VAL A 4 -8.30 -0.51 17.48
C VAL A 4 -8.57 0.97 17.14
N THR A 5 -8.12 1.90 17.99
CA THR A 5 -8.28 3.34 17.77
C THR A 5 -7.37 3.85 16.65
N TRP A 6 -6.17 3.27 16.48
CA TRP A 6 -5.30 3.59 15.35
C TRP A 6 -5.83 3.06 14.02
N LEU A 7 -6.51 1.91 14.01
CA LEU A 7 -7.16 1.35 12.82
C LEU A 7 -8.38 2.18 12.38
N ALA A 8 -9.27 2.54 13.31
CA ALA A 8 -10.53 3.22 12.99
C ALA A 8 -10.33 4.65 12.44
N ALA A 9 -9.48 5.46 13.08
CA ALA A 9 -9.19 6.83 12.60
C ALA A 9 -8.38 6.87 11.29
N LYS A 10 -7.83 5.73 10.85
CA LYS A 10 -6.89 5.62 9.73
C LYS A 10 -7.50 5.00 8.49
N GLN A 11 -8.57 4.21 8.65
CA GLN A 11 -9.39 3.76 7.53
C GLN A 11 -10.02 4.92 6.77
N GLU A 12 -10.60 5.92 7.46
CA GLU A 12 -11.24 7.08 6.80
C GLU A 12 -10.26 7.87 5.91
N GLN A 13 -9.05 8.15 6.41
CA GLN A 13 -8.09 9.00 5.70
C GLN A 13 -7.45 8.30 4.48
N LEU A 14 -7.23 6.98 4.56
CA LEU A 14 -6.71 6.19 3.44
C LEU A 14 -7.78 5.94 2.36
N LEU A 15 -9.06 5.86 2.74
CA LEU A 15 -10.17 5.72 1.80
C LEU A 15 -10.34 6.98 0.93
N ASP A 16 -10.19 8.17 1.51
CA ASP A 16 -10.30 9.46 0.79
C ASP A 16 -9.17 9.65 -0.25
N GLU A 17 -7.92 9.33 0.10
CA GLU A 17 -6.79 9.43 -0.85
C GLU A 17 -6.84 8.34 -1.95
N ASN A 18 -7.42 7.16 -1.65
CA ASN A 18 -7.56 6.06 -2.60
C ASN A 18 -8.71 6.29 -3.59
N LEU A 19 -9.85 6.82 -3.15
CA LEU A 19 -11.07 7.01 -3.97
C LEU A 19 -10.79 7.79 -5.28
N VAL A 20 -9.88 8.75 -5.27
CA VAL A 20 -9.51 9.56 -6.44
C VAL A 20 -8.70 8.78 -7.49
N THR A 21 -8.14 7.62 -7.14
CA THR A 21 -7.13 6.92 -7.96
C THR A 21 -7.49 5.49 -8.39
N LEU A 22 -8.58 4.92 -7.86
CA LEU A 22 -8.94 3.51 -8.09
C LEU A 22 -9.21 3.18 -9.57
N GLY A 23 -9.67 4.15 -10.37
CA GLY A 23 -10.02 3.93 -11.78
C GLY A 23 -8.84 3.87 -12.76
N GLN A 24 -7.64 4.30 -12.36
CA GLN A 24 -6.47 4.44 -13.26
C GLN A 24 -5.29 3.53 -12.90
N ARG A 25 -5.33 2.86 -11.73
CA ARG A 25 -4.25 2.01 -11.25
C ARG A 25 -4.63 0.53 -11.30
N ASN A 26 -3.73 -0.32 -11.78
CA ASN A 26 -3.87 -1.76 -11.64
C ASN A 26 -3.61 -2.20 -10.17
N ALA A 27 -3.95 -3.43 -9.83
CA ALA A 27 -3.85 -3.93 -8.46
C ALA A 27 -2.43 -3.83 -7.87
N ALA A 28 -1.38 -4.07 -8.67
CA ALA A 28 -0.01 -4.02 -8.19
C ALA A 28 0.41 -2.60 -7.81
N GLU A 29 0.00 -1.60 -8.58
CA GLU A 29 0.24 -0.18 -8.30
C GLU A 29 -0.48 0.25 -7.01
N ARG A 30 -1.75 -0.16 -6.85
CA ARG A 30 -2.56 0.14 -5.67
C ARG A 30 -1.94 -0.45 -4.39
N VAL A 31 -1.53 -1.72 -4.45
CA VAL A 31 -0.87 -2.39 -3.32
C VAL A 31 0.50 -1.76 -3.03
N ALA A 32 1.32 -1.49 -4.05
CA ALA A 32 2.62 -0.84 -3.88
C ALA A 32 2.49 0.54 -3.23
N MET A 33 1.53 1.34 -3.69
CA MET A 33 1.23 2.66 -3.13
C MET A 33 0.85 2.55 -1.66
N LEU A 34 -0.08 1.67 -1.31
CA LEU A 34 -0.50 1.46 0.07
C LEU A 34 0.70 1.11 0.97
N LEU A 35 1.53 0.15 0.56
CA LEU A 35 2.70 -0.28 1.34
C LEU A 35 3.71 0.87 1.54
N VAL A 36 3.97 1.66 0.51
CA VAL A 36 4.88 2.82 0.59
C VAL A 36 4.33 3.90 1.54
N VAL A 37 3.04 4.22 1.43
CA VAL A 37 2.39 5.22 2.30
C VAL A 37 2.40 4.78 3.76
N LEU A 38 2.03 3.53 4.03
CA LEU A 38 2.02 2.98 5.38
C LEU A 38 3.43 2.95 5.98
N TRP A 39 4.41 2.48 5.23
CA TRP A 39 5.79 2.44 5.68
C TRP A 39 6.34 3.84 5.99
N ARG A 40 6.20 4.80 5.08
CA ARG A 40 6.64 6.20 5.30
C ARG A 40 5.94 6.86 6.48
N ARG A 41 4.68 6.52 6.74
CA ARG A 41 3.94 7.08 7.89
C ARG A 41 4.43 6.46 9.20
N ALA A 42 4.70 5.17 9.24
CA ALA A 42 5.22 4.51 10.43
C ALA A 42 6.67 4.94 10.73
N ASP A 43 7.51 5.06 9.70
CA ASP A 43 8.89 5.55 9.81
C ASP A 43 8.96 6.98 10.39
N ARG A 44 8.14 7.91 9.88
CA ARG A 44 8.03 9.28 10.43
C ARG A 44 7.58 9.34 11.89
N LEU A 45 6.86 8.33 12.36
CA LEU A 45 6.40 8.25 13.76
C LEU A 45 7.44 7.59 14.68
N GLY A 46 8.63 7.25 14.17
CA GLY A 46 9.67 6.58 14.95
C GLY A 46 9.33 5.12 15.28
N LEU A 47 8.39 4.51 14.56
CA LEU A 47 8.01 3.09 14.74
C LEU A 47 8.96 2.14 14.00
N GLY A 48 10.06 2.66 13.44
CA GLY A 48 11.16 1.86 12.91
C GLY A 48 12.11 1.43 14.02
N ASP A 49 12.53 0.17 14.01
CA ASP A 49 13.45 -0.42 14.99
C ASP A 49 14.94 -0.22 14.66
N GLY A 50 15.27 0.63 13.67
CA GLY A 50 16.63 0.76 13.16
C GLY A 50 17.11 -0.40 12.27
N HIS A 51 16.31 -1.47 12.13
CA HIS A 51 16.55 -2.61 11.22
C HIS A 51 15.74 -2.51 9.92
N GLY A 52 15.04 -1.39 9.71
CA GLY A 52 14.34 -1.05 8.46
C GLY A 52 12.90 -1.57 8.34
N GLY A 53 12.40 -2.28 9.36
CA GLY A 53 11.02 -2.75 9.45
C GLY A 53 10.15 -1.82 10.30
N VAL A 54 8.87 -1.70 9.95
CA VAL A 54 7.86 -0.97 10.73
C VAL A 54 6.71 -1.88 11.13
N ASP A 55 6.04 -1.57 12.23
CA ASP A 55 4.86 -2.34 12.66
C ASP A 55 3.77 -2.34 11.59
N PHE A 56 3.23 -3.52 11.28
CA PHE A 56 2.26 -3.75 10.21
C PHE A 56 1.08 -4.61 10.69
N PRO A 57 0.10 -4.02 11.40
CA PRO A 57 -1.04 -4.74 11.96
C PRO A 57 -2.16 -5.04 10.94
N LEU A 58 -1.91 -4.86 9.64
CA LEU A 58 -2.91 -5.07 8.60
C LEU A 58 -2.91 -6.50 8.08
N THR A 59 -4.09 -7.12 8.09
CA THR A 59 -4.33 -8.39 7.40
C THR A 59 -4.51 -8.17 5.91
N GLN A 60 -4.42 -9.25 5.12
CA GLN A 60 -4.71 -9.19 3.69
C GLN A 60 -6.17 -8.83 3.41
N GLN A 61 -7.09 -9.16 4.34
CA GLN A 61 -8.48 -8.75 4.28
C GLN A 61 -8.61 -7.23 4.43
N HIS A 62 -7.95 -6.62 5.41
CA HIS A 62 -7.93 -5.16 5.56
C HIS A 62 -7.42 -4.45 4.29
N ILE A 63 -6.38 -5.01 3.65
CA ILE A 63 -5.85 -4.47 2.39
C ILE A 63 -6.85 -4.65 1.24
N ALA A 64 -7.51 -5.80 1.16
CA ALA A 64 -8.52 -6.08 0.13
C ALA A 64 -9.69 -5.10 0.22
N ASP A 65 -10.21 -4.89 1.44
CA ASP A 65 -11.32 -3.98 1.71
C ASP A 65 -10.94 -2.52 1.41
N ALA A 66 -9.76 -2.08 1.88
CA ALA A 66 -9.27 -0.71 1.64
C ALA A 66 -9.03 -0.41 0.15
N LEU A 67 -8.62 -1.42 -0.62
CA LEU A 67 -8.35 -1.29 -2.05
C LEU A 67 -9.50 -1.81 -2.92
N GLY A 68 -10.68 -2.16 -2.38
CA GLY A 68 -11.77 -2.74 -3.18
C GLY A 68 -11.32 -3.86 -4.14
N LEU A 69 -10.35 -4.67 -3.71
CA LEU A 69 -9.84 -5.83 -4.45
C LEU A 69 -10.46 -7.09 -3.85
N SER A 70 -10.63 -8.16 -4.63
CA SER A 70 -10.94 -9.46 -4.02
C SER A 70 -9.76 -9.96 -3.21
N LEU A 71 -10.01 -10.65 -2.09
CA LEU A 71 -8.97 -11.21 -1.22
C LEU A 71 -7.95 -12.08 -2.00
N VAL A 72 -8.44 -12.91 -2.94
CA VAL A 72 -7.58 -13.75 -3.79
C VAL A 72 -6.66 -12.90 -4.67
N HIS A 73 -7.17 -11.81 -5.25
CA HIS A 73 -6.37 -10.91 -6.08
C HIS A 73 -5.37 -10.11 -5.25
N THR A 74 -5.75 -9.69 -4.04
CA THR A 74 -4.85 -9.07 -3.06
C THR A 74 -3.68 -9.99 -2.71
N ASN A 75 -3.97 -11.24 -2.34
CA ASN A 75 -2.93 -12.23 -2.01
C ASN A 75 -1.98 -12.49 -3.17
N LYS A 76 -2.51 -12.69 -4.39
CA LYS A 76 -1.70 -12.90 -5.59
C LYS A 76 -0.77 -11.70 -5.86
N THR A 77 -1.28 -10.49 -5.64
CA THR A 77 -0.55 -9.24 -5.88
C THR A 77 0.55 -9.02 -4.85
N LEU A 78 0.25 -9.16 -3.55
CA LEU A 78 1.24 -9.11 -2.48
C LEU A 78 2.36 -10.12 -2.73
N ARG A 79 2.01 -11.39 -2.98
CA ARG A 79 3.00 -12.43 -3.26
C ARG A 79 3.84 -12.13 -4.51
N LYS A 80 3.26 -11.52 -5.55
CA LYS A 80 4.01 -11.10 -6.74
C LYS A 80 5.05 -10.04 -6.38
N LEU A 81 4.67 -9.00 -5.64
CA LEU A 81 5.58 -7.92 -5.23
C LEU A 81 6.65 -8.42 -4.24
N GLU A 82 6.30 -9.36 -3.37
CA GLU A 82 7.25 -10.01 -2.46
C GLU A 82 8.27 -10.86 -3.24
N ARG A 83 7.83 -11.65 -4.22
CA ARG A 83 8.74 -12.44 -5.09
C ARG A 83 9.66 -11.58 -5.94
N LEU A 84 9.28 -10.34 -6.23
CA LEU A 84 10.14 -9.35 -6.90
C LEU A 84 11.17 -8.72 -5.93
N GLY A 85 11.16 -9.11 -4.66
CA GLY A 85 12.08 -8.60 -3.64
C GLY A 85 11.82 -7.15 -3.28
N LEU A 86 10.57 -6.67 -3.42
CA LEU A 86 10.24 -5.26 -3.18
C LEU A 86 9.86 -4.98 -1.72
N HIS A 87 9.21 -5.96 -1.08
CA HIS A 87 8.85 -5.90 0.33
C HIS A 87 8.90 -7.29 0.95
N ARG A 88 8.83 -7.34 2.28
CA ARG A 88 8.64 -8.55 3.07
C ARG A 88 7.73 -8.22 4.25
N VAL A 89 6.84 -9.14 4.60
CA VAL A 89 6.11 -9.07 5.88
C VAL A 89 6.55 -10.27 6.72
N ALA A 90 7.10 -10.01 7.90
CA ALA A 90 7.54 -11.05 8.83
C ALA A 90 7.36 -10.56 10.26
N ASP A 91 6.89 -11.45 11.13
CA ASP A 91 6.74 -11.19 12.57
C ASP A 91 5.91 -9.92 12.89
N GLY A 92 4.85 -9.69 12.10
CA GLY A 92 3.99 -8.51 12.24
C GLY A 92 4.61 -7.19 11.76
N ARG A 93 5.77 -7.23 11.10
CA ARG A 93 6.50 -6.06 10.60
C ARG A 93 6.55 -6.06 9.07
N LEU A 94 6.45 -4.86 8.48
CA LEU A 94 6.64 -4.61 7.06
C LEU A 94 8.04 -4.04 6.81
N TYR A 95 8.76 -4.69 5.91
CA TYR A 95 10.07 -4.26 5.42
C TYR A 95 9.94 -3.85 3.96
N LEU A 96 10.41 -2.65 3.60
CA LEU A 96 10.58 -2.26 2.21
C LEU A 96 12.02 -2.51 1.80
N LEU A 97 12.24 -3.60 1.06
CA LEU A 97 13.57 -4.03 0.63
C LEU A 97 14.12 -3.15 -0.50
N GLN A 98 13.23 -2.64 -1.36
CA GLN A 98 13.57 -1.70 -2.43
C GLN A 98 12.57 -0.53 -2.46
N PRO A 99 12.63 0.41 -1.49
CA PRO A 99 11.66 1.49 -1.36
C PRO A 99 11.54 2.33 -2.63
N ALA A 100 12.66 2.62 -3.31
CA ALA A 100 12.66 3.39 -4.56
C ALA A 100 12.02 2.63 -5.73
N ALA A 101 12.19 1.31 -5.81
CA ALA A 101 11.54 0.50 -6.85
C ALA A 101 10.04 0.36 -6.59
N LEU A 102 9.65 0.15 -5.34
CA LEU A 102 8.24 0.06 -4.95
C LEU A 102 7.53 1.41 -5.11
N ALA A 103 8.19 2.53 -4.78
CA ALA A 103 7.69 3.88 -5.05
C ALA A 103 7.52 4.14 -6.55
N ARG A 104 8.47 3.71 -7.40
CA ARG A 104 8.29 3.80 -8.86
C ARG A 104 7.06 3.04 -9.33
N ILE A 105 6.76 1.87 -8.79
CA ILE A 105 5.53 1.12 -9.11
C ILE A 105 4.29 1.85 -8.59
N ALA A 106 4.35 2.43 -7.39
CA ALA A 106 3.27 3.24 -6.84
C ALA A 106 2.98 4.51 -7.69
N ASP A 107 4.02 5.10 -8.25
CA ASP A 107 4.01 6.33 -9.06
C ASP A 107 3.82 6.08 -10.57
N PHE A 108 3.93 4.83 -11.06
CA PHE A 108 4.02 4.53 -12.51
C PHE A 108 2.76 4.81 -13.34
N VAL A 109 1.70 5.37 -12.75
CA VAL A 109 0.53 5.88 -13.51
C VAL A 109 0.14 7.28 -13.04
N ALA A 110 1.09 8.20 -13.06
CA ALA A 110 0.78 9.56 -13.52
C ALA A 110 0.89 9.58 -15.06
N ARG A 111 0.12 8.73 -15.77
CA ARG A 111 -0.03 8.92 -17.22
C ARG A 111 -0.88 10.18 -17.38
N PRO A 112 -0.41 11.23 -18.08
CA PRO A 112 -1.29 12.36 -18.36
C PRO A 112 -2.52 11.79 -19.07
N ILE A 113 -3.70 12.06 -18.53
CA ILE A 113 -4.95 11.83 -19.23
C ILE A 113 -4.79 12.63 -20.53
N ARG A 114 -4.52 11.95 -21.65
CA ARG A 114 -4.62 12.62 -22.95
C ARG A 114 -6.06 13.08 -23.04
N PRO A 115 -6.36 14.36 -23.33
CA PRO A 115 -7.72 14.76 -23.60
C PRO A 115 -8.20 13.90 -24.77
N GLN A 116 -9.13 12.98 -24.50
CA GLN A 116 -9.89 12.36 -25.56
C GLN A 116 -10.82 13.46 -26.07
N PRO A 117 -10.71 13.90 -27.34
CA PRO A 117 -11.78 14.69 -27.90
C PRO A 117 -13.04 13.82 -27.80
N LEU A 118 -14.00 14.29 -27.02
CA LEU A 118 -15.37 13.90 -27.25
C LEU A 118 -15.65 14.38 -28.67
N ILE A 119 -16.01 13.44 -29.54
CA ILE A 119 -16.59 13.68 -30.86
C ILE A 119 -17.33 15.01 -30.95
#